data_AF-A0A950AG06-F1
#
_entry.id   AF-A0A950AG06-F1
#
_cell.length_a   1.000
_cell.length_b   1.000
_cell.length_c   1.000
_cell.angle_alpha   90.00
_cell.angle_beta   90.00
_cell.angle_gamma   90.00
#
_symmetry.space_group_name_H-M   'P 1'
#
loop_
_entity.id
_entity.type
_entity.pdbx_description
1 polymer ?
#
loop_
_entity_poly.entity_id
_entity_poly.type
_entity_poly.pdbx_seq_one_letter_code
_entity_poly.pdbx_strand_id
1 'polypeptide(L)'
;MSETRTSNDYYVSVHLHRYHVDNLCKTGERIEVIVRIPEEAAKILFGCRRLPEMISSRVYRRASRIARQTVGMPQAPWAIEAISVTELTMPFDLPETSVFQDSDGSEGWVRSVKTGVPRPPPALIVEPEET
;
A
#
# COMPACT_ATOMS: atom_id res chain seq x y z
N MET A 1 16.01 7.52 -17.41
CA MET A 1 17.00 6.93 -16.47
C MET A 1 16.27 6.76 -15.15
N SER A 2 16.25 5.57 -14.57
CA SER A 2 15.67 5.38 -13.24
C SER A 2 16.56 6.07 -12.22
N GLU A 3 16.01 6.99 -11.43
CA GLU A 3 16.77 7.68 -10.39
C GLU A 3 17.33 6.68 -9.37
N THR A 4 18.59 6.85 -8.98
CA THR A 4 19.25 6.00 -8.00
C THR A 4 18.49 6.04 -6.68
N ARG A 5 18.14 4.88 -6.14
CA ARG A 5 17.46 4.74 -4.84
C ARG A 5 18.37 5.23 -3.71
N THR A 6 17.82 5.99 -2.78
CA THR A 6 18.57 6.55 -1.65
C THR A 6 17.90 6.23 -0.32
N SER A 7 18.65 6.41 0.77
CA SER A 7 18.12 6.34 2.14
C SER A 7 17.15 7.48 2.47
N ASN A 8 17.14 8.55 1.67
CA ASN A 8 16.25 9.69 1.87
C ASN A 8 14.90 9.51 1.18
N ASP A 9 14.78 8.49 0.30
CA ASP A 9 13.51 8.12 -0.28
C ASP A 9 12.58 7.56 0.79
N TYR A 10 11.29 7.72 0.54
CA TYR A 10 10.27 7.26 1.46
C TYR A 10 9.87 5.82 1.15
N TYR A 11 10.13 4.91 2.08
CA TYR A 11 9.75 3.51 1.95
C TYR A 11 8.60 3.17 2.90
N VAL A 12 7.62 2.45 2.38
CA VAL A 12 6.50 1.94 3.19
C VAL A 12 6.15 0.52 2.82
N SER A 13 5.71 -0.26 3.81
CA SER A 13 5.01 -1.51 3.60
C SER A 13 3.52 -1.25 3.51
N VAL A 14 2.88 -1.70 2.43
CA VAL A 14 1.44 -1.64 2.23
C VAL A 14 0.90 -3.07 2.24
N HIS A 15 0.04 -3.39 3.19
CA HIS A 15 -0.72 -4.63 3.15
C HIS A 15 -2.07 -4.39 2.48
N LEU A 16 -2.33 -5.13 1.39
CA LEU A 16 -3.62 -5.20 0.73
C LEU A 16 -4.30 -6.50 1.16
N HIS A 17 -5.51 -6.39 1.71
CA HIS A 17 -6.33 -7.54 2.06
C HIS A 17 -7.39 -7.77 1.00
N ARG A 18 -7.32 -8.93 0.35
CA ARG A 18 -8.21 -9.34 -0.74
C ARG A 18 -9.14 -10.45 -0.27
N TYR A 19 -10.44 -10.23 -0.38
CA TYR A 19 -11.47 -11.21 0.00
C TYR A 19 -12.47 -11.43 -1.13
N HIS A 20 -13.18 -12.55 -1.04
CA HIS A 20 -14.27 -12.87 -1.96
C HIS A 20 -15.51 -12.06 -1.56
N VAL A 21 -16.06 -11.30 -2.50
CA VAL A 21 -17.20 -10.41 -2.24
C VAL A 21 -18.45 -11.21 -1.89
N ASP A 22 -18.72 -12.28 -2.64
CA ASP A 22 -19.97 -13.05 -2.48
C ASP A 22 -19.91 -14.18 -1.45
N ASN A 23 -18.77 -14.39 -0.78
CA ASN A 23 -18.60 -15.50 0.15
C ASN A 23 -17.69 -15.12 1.32
N LEU A 24 -18.32 -14.70 2.42
CA LEU A 24 -17.65 -14.26 3.64
C LEU A 24 -16.88 -15.38 4.36
N CYS A 25 -17.24 -16.64 4.11
CA CYS A 25 -16.61 -17.80 4.74
C CYS A 25 -15.31 -18.23 4.04
N LYS A 26 -15.06 -17.74 2.82
CA LYS A 26 -13.79 -17.99 2.13
C LYS A 26 -12.68 -17.18 2.77
N THR A 27 -11.57 -17.85 3.07
CA THR A 27 -10.33 -17.19 3.44
C THR A 27 -9.83 -16.32 2.29
N GLY A 28 -9.28 -15.16 2.62
CA GLY A 28 -8.67 -14.27 1.66
C GLY A 28 -7.15 -14.35 1.62
N GLU A 29 -6.59 -13.26 1.11
CA GLU A 29 -5.17 -13.08 0.95
C GLU A 29 -4.73 -11.76 1.56
N ARG A 30 -3.53 -11.76 2.13
CA ARG A 30 -2.81 -10.55 2.49
C ARG A 30 -1.59 -10.44 1.60
N ILE A 31 -1.55 -9.39 0.80
CA ILE A 31 -0.46 -9.10 -0.12
C ILE A 31 0.35 -7.96 0.46
N GLU A 32 1.63 -8.20 0.70
CA GLU A 32 2.58 -7.18 1.14
C GLU A 32 3.25 -6.56 -0.09
N VAL A 33 3.11 -5.24 -0.20
CA VAL A 33 3.72 -4.44 -1.25
C VAL A 33 4.64 -3.42 -0.62
N ILE A 34 5.90 -3.45 -0.99
CA ILE A 34 6.82 -2.37 -0.64
C ILE A 34 6.64 -1.27 -1.67
N VAL A 35 6.50 -0.03 -1.20
CA VAL A 35 6.40 1.14 -2.06
C VAL A 35 7.51 2.10 -1.73
N ARG A 36 8.19 2.58 -2.77
CA ARG A 36 9.15 3.69 -2.71
C ARG A 36 8.48 4.92 -3.32
N ILE A 37 8.58 6.04 -2.62
CA ILE A 37 8.26 7.36 -3.16
C ILE A 37 9.55 8.19 -3.06
N PRO A 38 10.08 8.69 -4.19
CA PRO A 38 11.27 9.54 -4.17
C PRO A 38 11.12 10.73 -3.22
N GLU A 39 12.20 11.14 -2.57
CA GLU A 39 12.18 12.25 -1.59
C GLU A 39 11.49 13.51 -2.15
N GLU A 40 11.81 13.87 -3.41
CA GLU A 40 11.24 15.04 -4.07
C GLU A 40 9.74 14.90 -4.33
N ALA A 41 9.28 13.72 -4.75
CA ALA A 41 7.86 13.43 -4.91
C ALA A 41 7.13 13.49 -3.55
N ALA A 42 7.77 12.97 -2.49
CA ALA A 42 7.24 13.04 -1.14
C ALA A 42 7.11 14.50 -0.66
N LYS A 43 8.14 15.33 -0.83
CA LYS A 43 8.12 16.77 -0.47
C LYS A 43 6.96 17.51 -1.13
N ILE A 44 6.68 17.25 -2.41
CA ILE A 44 5.53 17.82 -3.13
C ILE A 44 4.22 17.42 -2.44
N LEU A 45 4.07 16.15 -2.04
CA LEU A 45 2.87 15.68 -1.34
C LEU A 45 2.69 16.37 0.01
N PHE A 46 3.77 16.57 0.78
CA PHE A 46 3.72 17.22 2.09
C PHE A 46 3.50 18.75 2.02
N GLY A 47 3.82 19.39 0.90
CA GLY A 47 3.70 20.85 0.76
C GLY A 47 4.63 21.64 1.68
N CYS A 48 5.62 21.00 2.30
CA CYS A 48 6.54 21.60 3.27
C CYS A 48 8.00 21.37 2.85
N ARG A 49 8.89 22.30 3.23
CA ARG A 49 10.35 22.15 3.07
C ARG A 49 10.98 21.09 4.00
N ARG A 50 10.20 20.55 4.96
CA ARG A 50 10.66 19.56 5.94
C ARG A 50 9.64 18.41 5.98
N LEU A 51 10.12 17.19 5.78
CA LEU A 51 9.32 15.97 5.89
C LEU A 51 8.84 15.81 7.34
N PRO A 52 7.55 15.58 7.59
CA PRO A 52 7.07 15.28 8.94
C PRO A 52 7.53 13.87 9.36
N GLU A 53 7.66 13.65 10.67
CA GLU A 53 8.05 12.37 11.30
C GLU A 53 6.99 11.26 11.13
N MET A 54 5.84 11.55 10.51
CA MET A 54 4.74 10.61 10.27
C MET A 54 4.27 10.66 8.81
N ILE A 55 3.85 9.50 8.28
CA ILE A 55 3.09 9.39 7.01
C ILE A 55 1.92 10.38 7.02
N SER A 56 2.00 11.42 6.19
CA SER A 56 0.82 12.26 5.95
C SER A 56 -0.26 11.44 5.23
N SER A 57 -1.52 11.81 5.44
CA SER A 57 -2.66 11.20 4.72
C SER A 57 -2.49 11.21 3.19
N ARG A 58 -1.71 12.16 2.64
CA ARG A 58 -1.38 12.22 1.20
C ARG A 58 -0.39 11.15 0.78
N VAL A 59 0.67 10.93 1.57
CA VAL A 59 1.63 9.85 1.32
C VAL A 59 0.97 8.48 1.50
N TYR A 60 0.11 8.32 2.51
CA TYR A 60 -0.71 7.12 2.69
C TYR A 60 -1.53 6.80 1.43
N ARG A 61 -2.26 7.79 0.92
CA ARG A 61 -3.08 7.64 -0.30
C ARG A 61 -2.23 7.32 -1.52
N ARG A 62 -1.08 7.99 -1.67
CA ARG A 62 -0.14 7.74 -2.77
C ARG A 62 0.38 6.30 -2.73
N ALA A 63 0.89 5.86 -1.58
CA ALA A 63 1.40 4.52 -1.39
C ALA A 63 0.33 3.46 -1.65
N SER A 64 -0.89 3.68 -1.13
CA SER A 64 -2.04 2.80 -1.38
C SER A 64 -2.37 2.68 -2.88
N ARG A 65 -2.29 3.78 -3.63
CA ARG A 65 -2.50 3.78 -5.08
C ARG A 65 -1.43 2.97 -5.80
N ILE A 66 -0.16 3.23 -5.51
CA ILE A 66 0.97 2.49 -6.11
C ILE A 66 0.83 1.00 -5.80
N ALA A 67 0.54 0.64 -4.55
CA ALA A 67 0.38 -0.76 -4.16
C ALA A 67 -0.74 -1.46 -4.94
N ARG A 68 -1.89 -0.80 -5.12
CA ARG A 68 -2.99 -1.32 -5.95
C ARG A 68 -2.57 -1.50 -7.41
N GLN A 69 -1.83 -0.55 -7.98
CA GLN A 69 -1.34 -0.66 -9.36
C GLN A 69 -0.28 -1.76 -9.50
N THR A 70 0.54 -1.96 -8.47
CA THR A 70 1.58 -3.00 -8.41
C THR A 70 0.97 -4.41 -8.41
N VAL A 71 -0.09 -4.62 -7.65
CA VAL A 71 -0.78 -5.92 -7.56
C VAL A 71 -1.77 -6.12 -8.72
N GLY A 72 -2.20 -5.02 -9.35
CA GLY A 72 -3.27 -5.02 -10.34
C GLY A 72 -4.66 -5.04 -9.69
N MET A 73 -5.67 -4.77 -10.51
CA MET A 73 -7.06 -4.84 -10.05
C MET A 73 -7.47 -6.30 -9.85
N PRO A 74 -8.04 -6.65 -8.69
CA PRO A 74 -8.55 -7.99 -8.48
C PRO A 74 -9.70 -8.26 -9.45
N GLN A 75 -9.73 -9.46 -10.03
CA GLN A 75 -10.84 -9.87 -10.88
C GLN A 75 -11.99 -10.38 -10.01
N ALA A 76 -13.22 -10.11 -10.45
CA ALA A 76 -14.41 -10.66 -9.80
C ALA A 76 -14.28 -12.19 -9.66
N PRO A 77 -14.65 -12.77 -8.52
CA PRO A 77 -15.39 -12.18 -7.40
C PRO A 77 -14.51 -11.62 -6.25
N TRP A 78 -13.23 -11.32 -6.49
CA TRP A 78 -12.31 -10.84 -5.46
C TRP A 78 -12.23 -9.31 -5.42
N ALA A 79 -12.15 -8.74 -4.20
CA ALA A 79 -11.99 -7.30 -4.00
C ALA A 79 -10.97 -6.98 -2.89
N ILE A 80 -10.30 -5.83 -2.99
CA ILE A 80 -9.46 -5.30 -1.91
C ILE A 80 -10.37 -4.58 -0.92
N GLU A 81 -10.52 -5.13 0.27
CA GLU A 81 -11.44 -4.59 1.29
C GLU A 81 -10.75 -3.77 2.38
N ALA A 82 -9.48 -4.08 2.67
CA ALA A 82 -8.70 -3.33 3.64
C ALA A 82 -7.29 -3.05 3.12
N ILE A 83 -6.77 -1.89 3.52
CA ILE A 83 -5.41 -1.46 3.26
C ILE A 83 -4.83 -0.95 4.56
N SER A 84 -3.60 -1.36 4.88
CA SER A 84 -2.81 -0.75 5.95
C SER A 84 -1.44 -0.36 5.42
N VAL A 85 -0.92 0.78 5.88
CA VAL A 85 0.42 1.27 5.49
C VAL A 85 1.26 1.43 6.74
N THR A 86 2.51 0.98 6.70
CA THR A 86 3.49 1.10 7.78
C THR A 86 4.78 1.67 7.21
N GLU A 87 5.41 2.61 7.90
CA GLU A 87 6.73 3.13 7.51
C GLU A 87 7.79 2.04 7.55
N LEU A 88 8.76 2.15 6.65
CA LEU A 88 9.92 1.30 6.61
C LEU A 88 11.18 2.13 6.42
N THR A 89 12.28 1.66 7.00
CA THR A 89 13.61 2.03 6.54
C THR A 89 13.90 1.40 5.18
N MET A 90 14.84 1.96 4.42
CA MET A 90 15.27 1.41 3.14
C MET A 90 15.54 -0.11 3.24
N PRO A 91 14.79 -0.95 2.53
CA PRO A 91 15.02 -2.39 2.55
C PRO A 91 16.31 -2.73 1.81
N PHE A 92 17.15 -3.56 2.42
CA PHE A 92 18.43 -4.00 1.84
C PHE A 92 18.28 -5.10 0.78
N ASP A 93 17.13 -5.78 0.77
CA ASP A 93 16.81 -6.97 -0.03
C ASP A 93 15.83 -6.70 -1.19
N LEU A 94 15.59 -5.42 -1.51
CA LEU A 94 14.69 -5.05 -2.60
C LEU A 94 15.31 -5.36 -3.97
N PRO A 95 14.62 -6.09 -4.86
CA PRO A 95 15.07 -6.32 -6.23
C PRO A 95 15.35 -5.01 -6.98
N GLU A 96 16.33 -5.03 -7.88
CA GLU A 96 16.66 -3.86 -8.73
C GLU A 96 15.50 -3.44 -9.63
N THR A 97 14.63 -4.36 -10.03
CA THR A 97 13.45 -4.06 -10.85
C THR A 97 12.18 -4.06 -10.01
N SER A 98 11.40 -3.00 -10.13
CA SER A 98 10.04 -2.91 -9.57
C SER A 98 9.02 -3.58 -10.48
N VAL A 99 7.92 -4.04 -9.87
CA VAL A 99 6.77 -4.59 -10.60
C VAL A 99 5.96 -3.45 -11.23
N PHE A 100 5.99 -2.27 -10.60
CA PHE A 100 5.35 -1.07 -11.09
C PHE A 100 6.25 0.15 -10.88
N GLN A 101 6.31 1.01 -11.90
CA GLN A 101 6.99 2.30 -11.86
C GLN A 101 6.06 3.39 -12.39
N ASP A 102 5.92 4.47 -11.64
CA ASP A 102 5.10 5.63 -12.01
C ASP A 102 5.95 6.74 -12.64
N SER A 103 5.29 7.73 -13.23
CA SER A 103 5.92 8.86 -13.92
C SER A 103 6.73 9.79 -13.01
N ASP A 104 6.41 9.83 -11.70
CA ASP A 104 7.15 10.59 -10.69
C ASP A 104 8.31 9.79 -10.06
N GLY A 105 8.65 8.62 -10.63
CA GLY A 105 9.71 7.76 -10.12
C GLY A 105 9.32 6.90 -8.93
N SER A 106 8.06 6.95 -8.47
CA SER A 106 7.55 6.03 -7.46
C SER A 106 7.56 4.59 -7.97
N GLU A 107 7.87 3.65 -7.08
CA GLU A 107 8.04 2.23 -7.44
C GLU A 107 7.29 1.32 -6.45
N GLY A 108 6.89 0.14 -6.92
CA GLY A 108 6.24 -0.88 -6.10
C GLY A 108 6.76 -2.29 -6.36
N TRP A 109 6.89 -3.08 -5.29
CA TRP A 109 7.31 -4.48 -5.31
C TRP A 109 6.37 -5.35 -4.49
N VAL A 110 5.91 -6.47 -5.04
CA VAL A 110 5.23 -7.49 -4.26
C VAL A 110 6.28 -8.26 -3.46
N ARG A 111 6.29 -8.10 -2.13
CA ARG A 111 7.24 -8.78 -1.25
C ARG A 111 6.74 -10.16 -0.83
N SER A 112 5.45 -10.26 -0.49
CA SER A 112 4.87 -11.53 -0.07
C SER A 112 3.37 -11.60 -0.37
N VAL A 113 2.88 -12.82 -0.59
CA VAL A 113 1.46 -13.13 -0.68
C VAL A 113 1.15 -14.23 0.31
N LYS A 114 0.34 -13.92 1.32
CA LYS A 114 -0.13 -14.90 2.31
C LYS A 114 -1.57 -15.26 1.98
N THR A 115 -1.81 -16.53 1.65
CA THR A 115 -3.15 -17.10 1.45
C THR A 115 -3.71 -17.63 2.77
N GLY A 116 -5.01 -17.98 2.79
CA GLY A 116 -5.64 -18.56 3.98
C GLY A 116 -5.88 -17.56 5.10
N VAL A 117 -5.90 -16.25 4.79
CA VAL A 117 -6.11 -15.20 5.80
C VAL A 117 -7.60 -15.16 6.15
N PRO A 118 -7.98 -15.36 7.42
CA PRO A 118 -9.38 -15.28 7.81
C PRO A 118 -9.88 -13.85 7.59
N ARG A 119 -11.10 -13.73 7.08
CA ARG A 119 -11.75 -12.43 6.93
C ARG A 119 -12.08 -11.89 8.33
N PRO A 120 -11.70 -10.65 8.67
CA PRO A 120 -12.14 -10.06 9.92
C PRO A 120 -13.67 -10.01 9.93
N PRO A 121 -14.30 -10.18 11.10
CA PRO A 121 -15.75 -9.96 11.19
C PRO A 121 -16.07 -8.57 10.66
N PRO A 122 -17.17 -8.39 9.91
CA PRO A 122 -17.65 -7.05 9.59
C PRO A 122 -17.74 -6.29 10.90
N ALA A 123 -17.10 -5.12 11.00
CA ALA A 123 -17.36 -4.24 12.13
C ALA A 123 -18.88 -4.05 12.15
N LEU A 124 -19.53 -4.46 13.24
CA LEU A 124 -20.94 -4.13 13.45
C LEU A 124 -21.01 -2.61 13.40
N ILE A 125 -21.49 -2.09 12.27
CA ILE A 125 -21.85 -0.68 12.17
C ILE A 125 -23.07 -0.59 13.08
N VAL A 126 -22.83 -0.23 14.35
CA VAL A 126 -23.89 0.26 15.22
C VAL A 126 -24.23 1.62 14.60
N GLU A 127 -25.28 1.64 13.79
CA GLU A 127 -25.91 2.89 13.42
C GLU A 127 -26.23 3.62 14.73
N PRO A 128 -25.75 4.85 14.95
CA PRO A 128 -26.25 5.63 16.07
C PRO A 128 -27.74 5.81 15.83
N GLU A 129 -28.59 5.35 16.76
CA GLU A 129 -30.02 5.67 16.75
C GLU A 129 -30.16 7.19 16.63
N GLU A 130 -30.68 7.67 15.50
CA GLU A 130 -31.17 9.04 15.40
C GLU A 130 -32.31 9.16 16.42
N THR A 131 -32.10 9.98 17.47
CA THR A 131 -33.15 10.40 18.40
C THR A 131 -33.55 11.83 18.11
#